data_AF-A0A672RNJ4-F1
#
_entry.id   AF-A0A672RNJ4-F1
#
_cell.length_a   1.000
_cell.length_b   1.000
_cell.length_c   1.000
_cell.angle_alpha   90.00
_cell.angle_beta   90.00
_cell.angle_gamma   90.00
#
_symmetry.space_group_name_H-M   'P 1'
#
loop_
_entity.id
_entity.type
_entity.pdbx_description
1 polymer ?
#
loop_
_entity_poly.entity_id
_entity_poly.type
_entity_poly.pdbx_seq_one_letter_code
_entity_poly.pdbx_strand_id
1 'polypeptide(L)'
;MKSELLLVLALSLCVSSKPLSKSRTYNKLLLISFDGFRWDYDQDANTPNLDKLVKEGVKAKYINPPAITMTSPSHFTTITGKARLSAYLLAYV
;
A
#
# COMPACT_ATOMS: atom_id res chain seq x y z
N MET A 1 32.28 29.70 -42.42
CA MET A 1 33.16 28.97 -41.48
C MET A 1 32.68 29.03 -40.02
N LYS A 2 32.35 30.21 -39.47
CA LYS A 2 31.85 30.33 -38.08
C LYS A 2 30.43 29.77 -37.88
N SER A 3 29.56 29.87 -38.89
CA SER A 3 28.19 29.31 -38.90
C SER A 3 28.17 27.78 -38.85
N GLU A 4 29.04 27.14 -39.64
CA GLU A 4 29.17 25.68 -39.70
C GLU A 4 29.61 25.10 -38.36
N LEU A 5 30.54 25.78 -37.67
CA LEU A 5 31.05 25.36 -36.37
C LEU A 5 29.96 25.43 -35.28
N LEU A 6 29.11 26.46 -35.34
CA LEU A 6 27.95 26.60 -34.45
C LEU A 6 26.92 25.49 -34.68
N LEU A 7 26.72 25.09 -35.93
CA LEU A 7 25.78 24.02 -36.28
C LEU A 7 26.25 22.66 -35.75
N VAL A 8 27.54 22.35 -35.91
CA VAL A 8 28.14 21.11 -35.39
C VAL A 8 28.08 21.06 -33.86
N LEU A 9 28.34 22.20 -33.19
CA LEU A 9 28.23 22.30 -31.75
C LEU A 9 26.79 22.08 -31.27
N ALA A 10 25.80 22.69 -31.94
CA ALA A 10 24.39 22.51 -31.61
C ALA A 10 23.93 21.05 -31.80
N LEU A 11 24.33 20.39 -32.90
CA LEU A 11 24.03 18.97 -33.11
C LEU A 11 24.68 18.09 -32.04
N SER A 12 25.91 18.39 -31.65
CA SER A 12 26.60 17.67 -30.57
C SER A 12 25.87 17.78 -29.23
N LEU A 13 25.30 18.95 -28.91
CA LEU A 13 24.50 19.13 -27.68
C LEU A 13 23.16 18.38 -27.75
N CYS A 14 22.51 18.36 -28.91
CA CYS A 14 21.26 17.63 -29.12
C CYS A 14 21.44 16.11 -28.95
N VAL A 15 22.56 15.54 -29.42
CA VAL A 15 22.85 14.10 -29.29
C VAL A 15 23.13 13.69 -27.85
N SER A 16 23.63 14.60 -27.01
CA SER A 16 23.92 14.32 -25.59
C SER A 16 22.70 14.46 -24.66
N SER A 17 21.56 14.92 -25.18
CA SER A 17 20.37 15.16 -24.38
C SER A 17 19.72 13.84 -23.96
N LYS A 18 19.95 13.41 -22.72
CA LYS A 18 19.27 12.25 -22.13
C LYS A 18 17.80 12.61 -21.88
N PRO A 19 16.84 11.72 -22.18
CA PRO A 19 15.44 11.97 -21.83
C PRO A 19 15.32 12.12 -20.33
N LEU A 20 14.64 13.18 -19.88
CA LEU A 20 14.31 13.39 -18.48
C LEU A 20 13.24 12.37 -18.08
N SER A 21 13.68 11.15 -17.75
CA SER A 21 12.83 10.14 -17.13
C SER A 21 12.56 10.59 -15.70
N LYS A 22 11.40 11.23 -15.49
CA LYS A 22 10.82 11.35 -14.15
C LYS A 22 10.43 9.94 -13.71
N SER A 23 11.37 9.22 -13.11
CA SER A 23 11.06 8.04 -12.31
C SER A 23 10.24 8.54 -11.12
N ARG A 24 8.92 8.47 -11.25
CA ARG A 24 8.03 8.85 -10.16
C ARG A 24 8.09 7.72 -9.15
N THR A 25 8.86 7.95 -8.10
CA THR A 25 8.96 7.04 -6.96
C THR A 25 7.65 7.14 -6.19
N TYR A 26 6.76 6.17 -6.38
CA TYR A 26 5.58 6.03 -5.55
C TYR A 26 5.88 5.03 -4.44
N ASN A 27 5.48 5.36 -3.22
CA ASN A 27 5.45 4.39 -2.14
C ASN A 27 4.32 3.39 -2.44
N LYS A 28 4.67 2.14 -2.71
CA LYS A 28 3.69 1.07 -2.91
C LYS A 28 3.06 0.72 -1.58
N LEU A 29 1.73 0.60 -1.56
CA LEU A 29 0.97 0.16 -0.39
C LEU A 29 0.60 -1.32 -0.55
N LEU A 30 0.97 -2.14 0.43
CA LEU A 30 0.54 -3.53 0.55
C LEU A 30 -0.38 -3.64 1.76
N LEU A 31 -1.64 -3.99 1.54
CA LEU A 31 -2.59 -4.28 2.61
C LEU A 31 -2.70 -5.80 2.78
N ILE A 32 -2.35 -6.28 3.97
CA ILE A 32 -2.47 -7.69 4.36
C ILE A 32 -3.58 -7.77 5.41
N SER A 33 -4.53 -8.68 5.23
CA SER A 33 -5.64 -8.87 6.17
C SER A 33 -5.70 -10.33 6.58
N PHE A 34 -5.63 -10.58 7.88
CA PHE A 34 -5.74 -11.90 8.47
C PHE A 34 -7.15 -12.06 9.07
N ASP A 35 -7.92 -13.01 8.57
CA ASP A 35 -9.27 -13.27 9.10
C ASP A 35 -9.18 -13.92 10.49
N GLY A 36 -10.03 -13.49 11.41
CA GLY A 36 -10.06 -14.00 12.79
C GLY A 36 -8.81 -13.75 13.62
N PHE A 37 -7.87 -12.89 13.19
CA PHE A 37 -6.67 -12.57 13.97
C PHE A 37 -7.02 -11.62 15.12
N ARG A 38 -7.16 -12.16 16.32
CA ARG A 38 -7.51 -11.40 17.52
C ARG A 38 -6.33 -10.52 17.96
N TRP A 39 -6.64 -9.41 18.62
CA TRP A 39 -5.67 -8.36 18.99
C TRP A 39 -4.53 -8.83 19.93
N ASP A 40 -4.72 -9.93 20.65
CA ASP A 40 -3.80 -10.52 21.62
C ASP A 40 -3.06 -11.76 21.10
N TYR A 41 -3.35 -12.24 19.89
CA TYR A 41 -2.73 -13.46 19.36
C TYR A 41 -1.22 -13.36 19.14
N ASP A 42 -0.67 -12.16 18.96
CA ASP A 42 0.77 -11.99 18.86
C ASP A 42 1.49 -12.13 20.21
N GLN A 43 0.77 -12.16 21.33
CA GLN A 43 1.32 -12.41 22.66
C GLN A 43 1.39 -13.91 22.98
N ASP A 44 0.45 -14.68 22.44
CA ASP A 44 0.31 -16.11 22.71
C ASP A 44 0.98 -17.00 21.66
N ALA A 45 1.36 -16.43 20.51
CA ALA A 45 1.97 -17.16 19.40
C ALA A 45 3.35 -16.59 19.02
N ASN A 46 4.27 -17.48 18.63
CA ASN A 46 5.57 -17.08 18.11
C ASN A 46 5.41 -16.53 16.67
N THR A 47 5.44 -15.20 16.52
CA THR A 47 5.22 -14.51 15.23
C THR A 47 6.40 -13.60 14.84
N PRO A 48 7.59 -14.16 14.58
CA PRO A 48 8.84 -13.39 14.48
C PRO A 48 8.86 -12.34 13.36
N ASN A 49 8.04 -12.51 12.33
CA ASN A 49 7.90 -11.52 11.25
C ASN A 49 6.97 -10.38 11.64
N LEU A 50 5.91 -10.64 12.40
CA LEU A 50 5.03 -9.59 12.92
C LEU A 50 5.77 -8.80 14.01
N ASP A 51 6.57 -9.45 14.85
CA ASP A 51 7.41 -8.79 15.86
C ASP A 51 8.36 -7.77 15.23
N LYS A 52 8.98 -8.12 14.09
CA LYS A 52 9.82 -7.19 13.32
C LYS A 52 9.01 -5.99 12.80
N LEU A 53 7.81 -6.22 12.28
CA LEU A 53 6.93 -5.15 11.81
C LEU A 53 6.51 -4.20 12.94
N VAL A 54 6.28 -4.73 14.15
CA VAL A 54 5.98 -3.92 15.34
C VAL A 54 7.20 -3.10 15.77
N LYS A 55 8.39 -3.73 15.77
CA LYS A 55 9.64 -3.07 16.17
C LYS A 55 10.05 -1.94 15.22
N GLU A 56 9.87 -2.13 13.92
CA GLU A 56 10.27 -1.16 12.88
C GLU A 56 9.12 -0.22 12.47
N GLY A 57 7.90 -0.49 12.91
CA GLY A 57 6.69 0.19 12.49
C GLY A 57 5.83 0.68 13.66
N VAL A 58 4.51 0.63 13.46
CA VAL A 58 3.51 1.11 14.43
C VAL A 58 2.46 0.03 14.65
N LYS A 59 2.16 -0.24 15.93
CA LYS A 59 1.10 -1.16 16.36
C LYS A 59 0.04 -0.41 17.17
N ALA A 60 -1.23 -0.60 16.83
CA ALA A 60 -2.36 -0.18 17.67
C ALA A 60 -2.67 -1.26 18.72
N LYS A 61 -3.22 -0.88 19.88
CA LYS A 61 -3.59 -1.83 20.95
C LYS A 61 -4.64 -2.85 20.47
N TYR A 62 -5.64 -2.38 19.74
CA TYR A 62 -6.68 -3.18 19.11
C TYR A 62 -7.37 -2.34 18.02
N ILE A 63 -8.14 -2.99 17.15
CA ILE A 63 -9.03 -2.34 16.19
C ILE A 63 -10.46 -2.57 16.68
N ASN A 64 -11.29 -1.52 16.68
CA ASN A 64 -12.72 -1.69 16.96
C ASN A 64 -13.43 -2.19 15.69
N PRO A 65 -13.92 -3.45 15.66
CA PRO A 65 -14.56 -3.99 14.47
C PRO A 65 -15.94 -3.34 14.25
N PRO A 66 -16.54 -3.48 13.04
CA PRO A 66 -17.93 -3.14 12.85
C PRO A 66 -18.84 -3.97 13.77
N ALA A 67 -20.04 -3.46 14.06
CA ALA A 67 -20.98 -4.06 14.99
C ALA A 67 -21.32 -5.54 14.69
N ILE A 68 -21.22 -5.95 13.44
CA ILE A 68 -21.32 -7.36 13.02
C ILE A 68 -19.91 -7.84 12.66
N THR A 69 -19.34 -8.68 13.53
CA THR A 69 -17.98 -9.25 13.37
C THR A 69 -17.98 -10.48 12.46
N MET A 70 -18.53 -10.36 11.25
CA MET A 70 -18.45 -11.40 10.21
C MET A 70 -17.37 -11.04 9.20
N THR A 71 -16.75 -12.04 8.56
CA THR A 71 -15.67 -11.89 7.57
C THR A 71 -16.03 -10.85 6.50
N SER A 72 -17.08 -11.09 5.71
CA SER A 72 -17.44 -10.23 4.56
C SER A 72 -17.71 -8.76 4.94
N PRO A 73 -18.60 -8.43 5.91
CA PRO A 73 -18.81 -7.04 6.34
C PRO A 73 -17.57 -6.37 6.93
N SER A 74 -16.73 -7.12 7.66
CA SER A 74 -15.53 -6.57 8.33
C SER A 74 -14.46 -6.18 7.32
N HIS A 75 -14.15 -7.05 6.35
CA HIS A 75 -13.22 -6.71 5.27
C HIS A 75 -13.76 -5.56 4.40
N PHE A 76 -15.06 -5.56 4.07
CA PHE A 76 -15.66 -4.49 3.28
C PHE A 76 -15.56 -3.13 3.99
N THR A 77 -15.88 -3.09 5.28
CA THR A 77 -15.83 -1.84 6.07
C THR A 77 -14.39 -1.33 6.17
N THR A 78 -13.40 -2.22 6.33
CA THR A 78 -11.98 -1.85 6.42
C THR A 78 -11.45 -1.24 5.12
N ILE A 79 -11.83 -1.81 3.97
CA ILE A 79 -11.35 -1.34 2.66
C ILE A 79 -12.06 -0.05 2.24
N THR A 80 -13.37 0.05 2.49
CA THR A 80 -14.20 1.16 1.97
C THR A 80 -14.43 2.30 2.96
N GLY A 81 -14.19 2.09 4.25
CA GLY A 81 -14.57 3.01 5.32
C GLY A 81 -16.08 3.14 5.53
N LYS A 82 -16.90 2.31 4.88
CA LYS A 82 -18.37 2.35 4.96
C LYS A 82 -18.92 1.13 5.66
N ALA A 83 -19.76 1.35 6.67
CA ALA A 83 -20.50 0.26 7.30
C ALA A 83 -21.50 -0.34 6.31
N ARG A 84 -21.39 -1.65 6.05
CA ARG A 84 -22.35 -2.38 5.22
C ARG A 84 -23.23 -3.25 6.10
N LEU A 85 -24.44 -2.76 6.40
CA LEU A 85 -25.48 -3.47 7.15
C LEU A 85 -26.51 -4.10 6.20
N SER A 86 -26.06 -4.92 5.23
CA SER A 86 -26.98 -5.62 4.33
C SER A 86 -27.12 -7.08 4.75
N ALA A 87 -28.22 -7.40 5.44
CA ALA A 87 -28.54 -8.74 5.92
C ALA A 87 -28.67 -9.79 4.80
N TYR A 88 -29.00 -9.35 3.57
CA TYR A 88 -29.21 -10.25 2.42
C TYR A 88 -27.94 -10.85 1.85
N LEU A 89 -26.79 -10.19 1.99
CA LEU A 89 -25.50 -10.75 1.54
C LEU A 89 -24.85 -11.64 2.61
N LEU A 90 -25.25 -11.48 3.88
CA LEU A 90 -24.70 -12.25 5.00
C LEU A 90 -25.11 -13.73 5.01
N ALA A 91 -26.20 -14.07 4.33
CA ALA A 91 -26.71 -15.44 4.24
C ALA A 91 -26.23 -16.21 3.00
N TYR A 92 -25.44 -15.58 2.11
CA TYR A 92 -25.06 -16.12 0.80
C TYR A 92 -23.55 -16.29 0.59
N VAL A 93 -22.74 -16.16 1.64
CA VAL A 93 -21.29 -16.46 1.64
C VAL A 93 -21.00 -17.51 2.69
#